data_AF-A0A8I0MFW3-F1
#
_entry.id   AF-A0A8I0MFW3-F1
#
_cell.length_a   1.000
_cell.length_b   1.000
_cell.length_c   1.000
_cell.angle_alpha   90.00
_cell.angle_beta   90.00
_cell.angle_gamma   90.00
#
_symmetry.space_group_name_H-M   'P 1'
#
loop_
_entity.id
_entity.type
_entity.pdbx_description
1 polymer ?
#
loop_
_entity_poly.entity_id
_entity_poly.type
_entity_poly.pdbx_seq_one_letter_code
_entity_poly.pdbx_strand_id
1 'polypeptide(L)'
;MKHIPPSPPPENTHAQKLATALYEMDRFVQQGCAEVSALAQLALAWLEIPEGHQRLDVVAQALVTIRNSAESLAEFAGSEARVMNCEYEDQAEVRRSEAAKVAAEEAGHVYTVAGPAVARGGR
;
A
#
# COMPACT_ATOMS: atom_id res chain seq x y z
N MET A 1 -57.14 29.78 0.38
CA MET A 1 -55.67 29.90 0.31
C MET A 1 -55.07 28.54 0.64
N LYS A 2 -54.40 27.87 -0.31
CA LYS A 2 -53.78 26.56 -0.07
C LYS A 2 -52.48 26.79 0.69
N HIS A 3 -52.38 26.24 1.89
CA HIS A 3 -51.16 26.25 2.68
C HIS A 3 -50.14 25.33 2.00
N ILE A 4 -49.10 25.90 1.39
CA ILE A 4 -47.96 25.14 0.87
C ILE A 4 -47.03 24.95 2.07
N PRO A 5 -46.75 23.71 2.50
CA PRO A 5 -45.77 23.49 3.55
C PRO A 5 -44.38 23.96 3.07
N PRO A 6 -43.55 24.53 3.95
CA PRO A 6 -42.19 24.91 3.59
C PRO A 6 -41.44 23.67 3.09
N SER A 7 -40.79 23.77 1.93
CA SER A 7 -39.89 22.72 1.46
C SER A 7 -38.88 22.38 2.55
N PRO A 8 -38.55 21.08 2.74
CA PRO A 8 -37.55 20.68 3.71
C PRO A 8 -36.23 21.42 3.41
N PRO A 9 -35.44 21.78 4.45
CA PRO A 9 -34.15 22.42 4.25
C PRO A 9 -33.30 21.57 3.31
N PRO A 10 -32.50 22.17 2.40
CA PRO A 10 -31.68 21.41 1.49
C PRO A 10 -30.80 20.48 2.32
N GLU A 11 -31.03 19.17 2.19
CA GLU A 11 -30.21 18.17 2.82
C GLU A 11 -28.78 18.43 2.37
N ASN A 12 -27.89 18.74 3.32
CA ASN A 12 -26.50 19.04 3.05
C ASN A 12 -25.74 17.73 2.77
N THR A 13 -26.26 16.99 1.78
CA THR A 13 -25.83 15.67 1.30
C THR A 13 -24.35 15.65 0.96
N HIS A 14 -23.80 16.78 0.51
CA HIS A 14 -22.37 16.92 0.28
C HIS A 14 -21.55 16.92 1.57
N ALA A 15 -21.99 17.64 2.61
CA ALA A 15 -21.33 17.64 3.91
C ALA A 15 -21.43 16.26 4.60
N GLN A 16 -22.59 15.60 4.48
CA GLN A 16 -22.78 14.24 4.99
C GLN A 16 -21.84 13.24 4.30
N LYS A 17 -21.75 13.29 2.95
CA LYS A 17 -20.86 12.43 2.15
C LYS A 17 -19.40 12.66 2.51
N LEU A 18 -18.98 13.92 2.64
CA LEU A 18 -17.62 14.26 3.04
C LEU A 18 -17.31 13.73 4.46
N ALA A 19 -18.23 13.89 5.41
CA ALA A 19 -18.05 13.37 6.76
C ALA A 19 -17.93 11.84 6.78
N THR A 20 -18.73 11.13 5.98
CA THR A 20 -18.62 9.68 5.82
C THR A 20 -17.29 9.27 5.19
N ALA A 21 -16.87 9.91 4.10
CA ALA A 21 -15.59 9.60 3.44
C ALA A 21 -14.40 9.84 4.39
N LEU A 22 -14.40 10.96 5.12
CA LEU A 22 -13.36 11.25 6.11
C LEU A 22 -13.33 10.24 7.25
N TYR A 23 -14.50 9.81 7.73
CA TYR A 23 -14.59 8.79 8.77
C TYR A 23 -14.05 7.43 8.30
N GLU A 24 -14.41 6.99 7.09
CA GLU A 24 -13.92 5.73 6.53
C GLU A 24 -12.40 5.79 6.25
N MET A 25 -11.90 6.92 5.73
CA MET A 25 -10.46 7.16 5.56
C MET A 25 -9.71 7.12 6.90
N ASP A 26 -10.18 7.83 7.93
CA ASP A 26 -9.54 7.83 9.26
C ASP A 26 -9.55 6.42 9.87
N ARG A 27 -10.68 5.72 9.84
CA ARG A 27 -10.78 4.35 10.35
C ARG A 27 -9.78 3.42 9.66
N PHE A 28 -9.68 3.49 8.34
CA PHE A 28 -8.80 2.61 7.57
C PHE A 28 -7.33 2.95 7.80
N VAL A 29 -6.98 4.24 7.86
CA VAL A 29 -5.63 4.70 8.21
C VAL A 29 -5.21 4.22 9.59
N GLN A 30 -6.08 4.38 10.60
CA GLN A 30 -5.77 3.92 11.96
C GLN A 30 -5.54 2.40 12.02
N GLN A 31 -6.40 1.63 11.33
CA GLN A 31 -6.25 0.18 11.24
C GLN A 31 -4.93 -0.22 10.55
N GLY A 32 -4.63 0.37 9.39
CA GLY A 32 -3.40 0.10 8.65
C GLY A 32 -2.15 0.50 9.43
N CYS A 33 -2.16 1.66 10.10
CA CYS A 33 -1.07 2.10 10.97
C CYS A 33 -0.83 1.15 12.15
N ALA A 34 -1.90 0.65 12.79
CA ALA A 34 -1.79 -0.32 13.86
C ALA A 34 -1.17 -1.64 13.38
N GLU A 35 -1.57 -2.12 12.20
CA GLU A 35 -1.02 -3.34 11.59
C GLU A 35 0.45 -3.18 11.22
N VAL A 36 0.81 -2.09 10.54
CA VAL A 36 2.20 -1.77 10.18
C VAL A 36 3.07 -1.66 11.43
N SER A 37 2.58 -0.99 12.47
CA SER A 37 3.30 -0.86 13.74
C SER A 37 3.55 -2.22 14.40
N ALA A 38 2.54 -3.08 14.47
CA ALA A 38 2.67 -4.41 15.05
C ALA A 38 3.66 -5.29 14.28
N LEU A 39 3.60 -5.29 12.94
CA LEU A 39 4.52 -6.03 12.09
C LEU A 39 5.97 -5.51 12.21
N ALA A 40 6.14 -4.18 12.29
CA ALA A 40 7.44 -3.57 12.45
C ALA A 40 8.06 -3.92 13.82
N GLN A 41 7.26 -3.87 14.89
CA GLN A 41 7.69 -4.29 16.23
C GLN A 41 8.10 -5.76 16.25
N LEU A 42 7.33 -6.63 15.59
CA LEU A 42 7.66 -8.05 15.48
C LEU A 42 8.98 -8.25 14.71
N ALA A 43 9.16 -7.57 13.58
CA ALA A 43 10.39 -7.64 12.79
C ALA A 43 11.61 -7.17 13.58
N LEU A 44 11.48 -6.08 14.35
CA LEU A 44 12.54 -5.56 15.21
C LEU A 44 12.89 -6.54 16.34
N ALA A 45 11.89 -7.09 17.03
CA ALA A 45 12.11 -8.08 18.08
C ALA A 45 12.85 -9.33 17.55
N TRP A 46 12.57 -9.74 16.31
CA TRP A 46 13.31 -10.82 15.66
C TRP A 46 14.78 -10.47 15.40
N LEU A 47 15.09 -9.21 15.06
CA LEU A 47 16.47 -8.77 14.81
C LEU A 47 17.26 -8.58 16.11
N GLU A 48 16.61 -8.36 17.25
CA GLU A 48 17.27 -8.21 18.55
C GLU A 48 17.73 -9.54 19.16
N ILE A 49 17.20 -10.67 18.67
CA ILE A 49 17.48 -12.01 19.18
C ILE A 49 18.61 -12.66 18.35
N PRO A 50 19.65 -13.24 18.96
CA PRO A 50 20.76 -13.88 18.24
C PRO A 50 20.29 -14.99 17.28
N GLU A 51 19.32 -15.79 17.70
CA GLU A 51 18.70 -16.86 16.90
C GLU A 51 17.87 -16.29 15.73
N GLY A 52 17.35 -15.06 15.88
CA GLY A 52 16.56 -14.39 14.86
C GLY A 52 17.37 -13.88 13.67
N HIS A 53 18.68 -13.68 13.85
CA HIS A 53 19.59 -13.39 12.73
C HIS A 53 19.70 -14.56 11.74
N GLN A 54 19.40 -15.78 12.17
CA GLN A 54 19.33 -16.95 11.28
C GLN A 54 17.99 -17.03 10.53
N ARG A 55 17.02 -16.19 10.91
CA ARG A 55 15.64 -16.18 10.39
C ARG A 55 15.26 -14.87 9.71
N LEU A 56 16.15 -14.39 8.84
CA LEU A 56 15.91 -13.21 8.00
C LEU A 56 14.72 -13.39 7.05
N ASP A 57 14.30 -14.62 6.76
CA ASP A 57 13.08 -14.95 6.01
C ASP A 57 11.83 -14.37 6.69
N VAL A 58 11.76 -14.41 8.02
CA VAL A 58 10.63 -13.86 8.79
C VAL A 58 10.60 -12.34 8.70
N VAL A 59 11.77 -11.73 8.83
CA VAL A 59 11.92 -10.27 8.72
C VAL A 59 11.58 -9.81 7.30
N ALA A 60 12.08 -10.51 6.28
CA ALA A 60 11.74 -10.25 4.88
C ALA A 60 10.23 -10.39 4.63
N GLN A 61 9.59 -11.43 5.16
CA GLN A 61 8.14 -11.61 5.04
C GLN A 61 7.37 -10.50 5.76
N ALA A 62 7.78 -10.09 6.96
CA ALA A 62 7.17 -8.97 7.67
C ALA A 62 7.29 -7.66 6.89
N LEU A 63 8.45 -7.37 6.28
CA LEU A 63 8.66 -6.21 5.43
C LEU A 63 7.80 -6.24 4.16
N VAL A 64 7.65 -7.41 3.53
CA VAL A 64 6.75 -7.59 2.38
C VAL A 64 5.30 -7.31 2.79
N THR A 65 4.86 -7.84 3.94
CA THR A 65 3.51 -7.59 4.45
C THR A 65 3.30 -6.11 4.74
N ILE A 66 4.24 -5.45 5.44
CA ILE A 66 4.18 -4.00 5.72
C ILE A 66 4.03 -3.19 4.43
N ARG A 67 4.83 -3.50 3.40
CA ARG A 67 4.75 -2.83 2.09
C ARG A 67 3.38 -3.02 1.46
N ASN A 68 2.89 -4.25 1.39
CA ASN A 68 1.59 -4.55 0.78
C ASN A 68 0.43 -3.87 1.54
N SER A 69 0.49 -3.83 2.88
CA SER A 69 -0.52 -3.13 3.69
C SER A 69 -0.47 -1.61 3.47
N ALA A 70 0.71 -1.03 3.30
CA ALA A 70 0.86 0.39 2.96
C ALA A 70 0.34 0.72 1.54
N GLU A 71 0.60 -0.14 0.54
CA GLU A 71 0.06 -0.01 -0.82
C GLU A 71 -1.48 -0.08 -0.80
N SER A 72 -2.03 -1.03 -0.06
CA SER A 72 -3.49 -1.20 0.10
C SER A 72 -4.14 0.02 0.77
N LEU A 73 -3.45 0.60 1.77
CA LEU A 73 -3.87 1.83 2.44
C LEU A 73 -3.92 3.02 1.49
N ALA A 74 -2.87 3.18 0.67
CA ALA A 74 -2.80 4.24 -0.32
C ALA A 74 -3.87 4.09 -1.41
N GLU A 75 -4.13 2.87 -1.88
CA GLU A 75 -5.17 2.60 -2.88
C GLU A 75 -6.56 2.93 -2.34
N PHE A 76 -6.89 2.50 -1.12
CA PHE A 76 -8.18 2.82 -0.49
C PHE A 76 -8.35 4.32 -0.28
N ALA A 77 -7.38 4.98 0.35
CA ALA A 77 -7.42 6.43 0.57
C ALA A 77 -7.53 7.21 -0.75
N GLY A 78 -6.80 6.76 -1.78
CA GLY A 78 -6.90 7.30 -3.13
C GLY A 78 -8.29 7.12 -3.74
N SER A 79 -8.92 5.96 -3.55
CA SER A 79 -10.28 5.69 -4.06
C SER A 79 -11.34 6.59 -3.43
N GLU A 80 -11.29 6.81 -2.12
CA GLU A 80 -12.18 7.73 -1.41
C GLU A 80 -11.95 9.18 -1.85
N ALA A 81 -10.68 9.58 -2.00
CA ALA A 81 -10.34 10.91 -2.49
C ALA A 81 -10.79 11.12 -3.95
N ARG A 82 -10.72 10.09 -4.80
CA ARG A 82 -11.20 10.13 -6.19
C ARG A 82 -12.71 10.33 -6.26
N VAL A 83 -13.49 9.67 -5.40
CA VAL A 83 -14.95 9.89 -5.30
C VAL A 83 -15.28 11.36 -5.02
N MET A 84 -14.39 12.04 -4.29
CA MET A 84 -14.51 13.46 -3.94
C MET A 84 -13.77 14.41 -4.90
N ASN A 85 -13.14 13.89 -5.97
CA ASN A 85 -12.30 14.63 -6.91
C ASN A 85 -11.16 15.41 -6.23
N CYS A 86 -10.59 14.86 -5.15
CA CYS A 86 -9.48 15.46 -4.40
C CYS A 86 -8.29 14.51 -4.23
N GLU A 87 -8.15 13.51 -5.11
CA GLU A 87 -7.02 12.57 -5.06
C GLU A 87 -5.68 13.29 -5.26
N TYR A 88 -4.67 12.82 -4.53
CA TYR A 88 -3.31 13.30 -4.62
C TYR A 88 -2.43 12.22 -5.27
N GLU A 89 -1.62 12.61 -6.24
CA GLU A 89 -0.66 11.74 -6.90
C GLU A 89 0.76 12.10 -6.45
N ASP A 90 1.43 11.19 -5.74
CA ASP A 90 2.85 11.33 -5.42
C ASP A 90 3.70 11.07 -6.67
N GLN A 91 4.09 12.16 -7.35
CA GLN A 91 4.97 12.11 -8.51
C GLN A 91 6.33 11.47 -8.21
N ALA A 92 6.81 11.50 -6.97
CA ALA A 92 8.03 10.81 -6.60
C ALA A 92 7.83 9.29 -6.55
N GLU A 93 6.66 8.83 -6.08
CA GLU A 93 6.30 7.41 -6.12
C GLU A 93 6.16 6.89 -7.54
N VAL A 94 5.53 7.67 -8.44
CA VAL A 94 5.46 7.34 -9.87
C VAL A 94 6.86 7.10 -10.43
N ARG A 95 7.81 8.01 -10.20
CA ARG A 95 9.20 7.85 -10.63
C ARG A 95 9.90 6.64 -10.01
N ARG A 96 9.68 6.36 -8.71
CA ARG A 96 10.25 5.20 -8.02
C ARG A 96 9.72 3.89 -8.61
N SER A 97 8.42 3.80 -8.86
CA SER A 97 7.75 2.65 -9.46
C SER A 97 8.22 2.39 -10.88
N GLU A 98 8.32 3.44 -11.70
CA GLU A 98 8.86 3.34 -13.07
C GLU A 98 10.31 2.83 -13.07
N ALA A 99 11.17 3.39 -12.21
CA ALA A 99 12.55 2.93 -12.08
C ALA A 99 12.63 1.47 -11.61
N ALA A 100 11.78 1.06 -10.66
CA ALA A 100 11.71 -0.32 -10.18
C ALA A 100 11.28 -1.31 -11.28
N LYS A 101 10.34 -0.92 -12.14
CA LYS A 101 9.91 -1.73 -13.30
C LYS A 101 11.05 -1.94 -14.29
N VAL A 102 11.75 -0.85 -14.65
CA VAL A 102 12.92 -0.93 -15.55
C VAL A 102 13.99 -1.85 -14.96
N ALA A 103 14.30 -1.71 -13.67
CA ALA A 103 15.29 -2.56 -13.01
C ALA A 103 14.88 -4.05 -12.97
N ALA A 104 13.59 -4.33 -12.76
CA ALA A 104 13.06 -5.70 -12.77
C ALA A 104 13.11 -6.33 -14.17
N GLU A 105 12.82 -5.55 -15.21
CA GLU A 105 12.94 -5.96 -16.62
C GLU A 105 14.41 -6.24 -17.00
N GLU A 106 15.33 -5.35 -16.59
CA GLU A 106 16.77 -5.55 -16.79
C GLU A 106 17.28 -6.80 -16.07
N ALA A 107 16.86 -7.03 -14.82
CA ALA A 107 17.23 -8.23 -14.07
C ALA A 107 16.67 -9.52 -14.73
N GLY A 108 15.43 -9.48 -15.23
CA GLY A 108 14.84 -10.58 -16.02
C GLY A 108 15.57 -10.83 -17.34
N HIS A 109 16.08 -9.78 -17.98
CA HIS A 109 16.86 -9.90 -19.22
C HIS A 109 18.25 -10.51 -18.94
N VAL A 110 18.90 -10.16 -17.83
CA VAL A 110 20.19 -10.74 -17.42
C VAL A 110 20.10 -12.26 -17.20
N TYR A 111 19.00 -12.76 -16.61
CA TYR A 111 18.78 -14.20 -16.41
C TYR A 111 18.52 -15.00 -17.69
N THR A 112 18.08 -14.34 -18.78
CA THR A 112 17.86 -15.02 -20.08
C THR A 112 19.10 -15.03 -20.97
N VAL A 113 19.99 -14.04 -20.84
CA VAL A 113 21.27 -14.00 -21.57
C VAL A 113 22.33 -14.88 -20.89
N ALA A 114 22.31 -14.99 -19.57
CA ALA A 114 23.15 -15.92 -18.80
C ALA A 114 22.45 -17.28 -18.60
N GLY A 115 22.10 -17.97 -19.71
CA GLY A 115 21.59 -19.34 -19.64
C GLY A 115 22.57 -20.27 -18.91
N PRO A 116 22.10 -21.37 -18.29
CA PRO A 116 22.95 -22.26 -17.50
C PRO A 116 24.02 -22.86 -18.41
N ALA A 117 25.28 -22.50 -18.17
CA ALA A 117 26.41 -23.14 -18.82
C ALA A 117 26.39 -24.63 -18.41
N VAL A 118 25.81 -25.47 -19.27
CA VAL A 118 25.88 -26.92 -19.16
C VAL A 118 27.35 -27.30 -19.18
N ALA A 119 27.88 -27.64 -18.01
CA ALA A 119 29.18 -28.27 -17.85
C ALA A 119 29.08 -29.67 -18.46
N ARG A 120 29.40 -29.77 -19.74
CA ARG A 120 29.49 -31.05 -20.46
C ARG A 120 30.79 -31.73 -20.02
N GLY A 121 30.68 -32.62 -19.04
CA GLY A 121 31.76 -33.52 -18.64
C GLY A 121 32.18 -34.41 -19.80
N GLY A 122 33.44 -34.30 -20.22
CA GLY A 122 34.12 -35.23 -21.12
C GLY A 122 34.96 -36.21 -20.30
N ARG A 123 34.74 -37.51 -20.54
CA ARG A 123 35.49 -38.64 -19.99
C ARG A 123 36.91 -38.70 -20.53
#